data_AF-A0A2P2KYW6-F1
#
_entry.id   AF-A0A2P2KYW6-F1
#
_cell.length_a   1.000
_cell.length_b   1.000
_cell.length_c   1.000
_cell.angle_alpha   90.00
_cell.angle_beta   90.00
_cell.angle_gamma   90.00
#
_symmetry.space_group_name_H-M   'P 1'
#
loop_
_entity.id
_entity.type
_entity.pdbx_description
1 polymer ?
#
loop_
_entity_poly.entity_id
_entity_poly.type
_entity_poly.pdbx_seq_one_letter_code
_entity_poly.pdbx_strand_id
1 'polypeptide(L)' 'MTRYASAGIRNCGRDAVNEFKLLVREAHKRGIEVLMDVVFNHTAEGNEKGLILSFRGVDNSIYYMLAPKV' A
#
# COMPACT_ATOMS: atom_id res chain seq x y z
N MET A 1 24.42 -12.00 8.74
CA MET A 1 23.71 -10.82 9.26
C MET A 1 22.52 -10.56 8.35
N THR A 2 21.30 -10.83 8.82
CA THR A 2 20.08 -10.73 8.01
C THR A 2 19.64 -9.27 7.98
N ARG A 3 19.52 -8.66 6.80
CA ARG A 3 19.06 -7.29 6.64
C ARG A 3 17.54 -7.24 6.81
N TYR A 4 17.06 -6.20 7.51
CA TYR A 4 15.64 -5.88 7.67
C TYR A 4 15.21 -4.66 6.83
N ALA A 5 16.08 -4.21 5.90
CA ALA A 5 15.76 -3.16 4.93
C ALA A 5 16.37 -3.47 3.54
N SER A 6 15.52 -3.49 2.50
CA SER A 6 15.88 -3.64 1.09
C SER A 6 16.62 -2.40 0.55
N ALA A 7 17.68 -2.65 -0.23
CA ALA A 7 18.21 -1.66 -1.16
C ALA A 7 17.27 -1.65 -2.39
N GLY A 8 16.23 -0.80 -2.34
CA GLY A 8 15.03 -0.83 -3.17
C GLY A 8 15.16 -0.63 -4.69
N ILE A 9 16.27 -1.03 -5.33
CA ILE A 9 16.55 -0.76 -6.75
C ILE A 9 16.49 -2.02 -7.63
N ARG A 10 16.57 -3.24 -7.07
CA ARG A 10 16.52 -4.49 -7.86
C ARG A 10 15.46 -5.42 -7.27
N ASN A 11 14.47 -5.82 -8.08
CA ASN A 11 13.39 -6.77 -7.74
C ASN A 11 12.37 -6.30 -6.67
N CYS A 12 12.01 -5.02 -6.70
CA CYS A 12 11.15 -4.33 -5.74
C CYS A 12 9.80 -5.00 -5.37
N GLY A 13 9.22 -5.85 -6.22
CA GLY A 13 7.95 -6.52 -5.92
C GLY A 13 8.08 -7.75 -5.01
N ARG A 14 8.73 -8.81 -5.50
CA ARG A 14 8.76 -10.11 -4.80
C ARG A 14 9.67 -10.08 -3.57
N ASP A 15 10.76 -9.33 -3.64
CA ASP A 15 11.73 -9.28 -2.56
C ASP A 15 11.20 -8.47 -1.37
N ALA A 16 10.48 -7.37 -1.63
CA ALA A 16 9.80 -6.60 -0.57
C ALA A 16 8.73 -7.43 0.17
N VAL A 17 7.95 -8.24 -0.57
CA VAL A 17 6.96 -9.15 0.04
C VAL A 17 7.64 -10.18 0.94
N ASN A 18 8.73 -10.81 0.47
CA ASN A 18 9.45 -11.80 1.25
C ASN A 18 10.09 -11.19 2.51
N GLU A 19 10.62 -9.97 2.39
CA GLU A 19 11.21 -9.22 3.49
C GLU A 19 10.18 -8.84 4.56
N PHE A 20 9.02 -8.33 4.16
CA PHE A 20 7.96 -8.01 5.12
C PHE A 20 7.46 -9.26 5.85
N LYS A 21 7.30 -10.38 5.13
CA LYS A 21 6.95 -11.69 5.74
C LYS A 21 8.01 -12.15 6.75
N LEU A 22 9.29 -11.93 6.46
CA LEU A 22 10.38 -12.25 7.38
C LEU A 22 10.29 -11.40 8.65
N LEU A 23 10.05 -10.09 8.52
CA LEU A 23 9.86 -9.18 9.65
C LEU A 23 8.70 -9.64 10.55
N VAL A 24 7.52 -9.91 9.97
CA VAL A 24 6.34 -10.38 10.72
C VAL A 24 6.64 -11.69 11.45
N ARG A 25 7.30 -12.66 10.77
CA ARG A 25 7.66 -13.94 11.38
C ARG A 25 8.60 -13.77 12.58
N GLU A 26 9.59 -12.88 12.48
CA GLU A 26 10.55 -12.64 13.56
C GLU A 26 9.96 -11.84 14.72
N ALA A 27 9.01 -10.94 14.45
CA ALA A 27 8.22 -10.26 15.48
C ALA A 27 7.36 -11.27 16.27
N HIS A 28 6.61 -12.14 15.57
CA HIS A 28 5.75 -13.14 16.22
C HIS A 28 6.55 -14.15 17.05
N LYS A 29 7.73 -14.59 16.59
CA LYS A 29 8.64 -15.45 17.39
C LYS A 29 9.05 -14.82 18.72
N ARG A 30 8.99 -13.49 18.83
CA ARG A 30 9.32 -12.72 20.03
C ARG A 30 8.08 -12.31 20.84
N GLY A 31 6.90 -12.78 20.45
CA GLY A 31 5.63 -12.41 21.11
C GLY A 31 5.18 -10.98 20.82
N ILE A 32 5.66 -10.36 19.72
CA ILE A 32 5.29 -9.00 19.32
C ILE A 32 4.24 -9.10 18.21
N GLU A 33 3.06 -8.53 18.42
CA GLU A 33 2.03 -8.42 17.39
C GLU A 33 2.35 -7.32 16.37
N VAL A 34 1.90 -7.51 15.13
CA VAL A 34 2.06 -6.53 14.06
C VAL A 34 0.71 -5.93 13.71
N LEU A 35 0.55 -4.66 14.04
CA LEU A 35 -0.60 -3.84 13.65
C LEU A 35 -0.22 -3.00 12.43
N MET A 36 -1.07 -3.01 11.40
CA MET A 36 -0.85 -2.26 10.18
C MET A 36 -1.83 -1.10 10.12
N ASP A 37 -1.29 0.12 10.06
CA ASP A 37 -2.08 1.31 9.78
C ASP A 37 -2.52 1.28 8.31
N VAL A 38 -3.84 1.33 8.09
CA VAL A 38 -4.45 1.19 6.77
C VAL A 38 -5.39 2.35 6.50
N VAL A 39 -5.19 2.98 5.34
CA VAL A 39 -5.92 4.17 4.92
C VAL A 39 -6.81 3.79 3.73
N PHE A 40 -8.07 3.44 4.01
CA PHE A 40 -9.07 3.12 2.97
C PHE A 40 -9.99 4.29 2.63
N ASN A 41 -9.89 5.41 3.36
CA ASN A 41 -10.78 6.56 3.21
C ASN A 41 -10.42 7.46 2.03
N HIS A 42 -9.18 7.41 1.53
CA HIS A 42 -8.73 8.17 0.37
C HIS A 42 -7.57 7.45 -0.34
N THR A 43 -7.22 7.91 -1.53
CA THR A 43 -6.15 7.35 -2.36
C THR A 43 -5.14 8.42 -2.74
N ALA A 44 -4.01 8.00 -3.31
CA ALA A 44 -2.99 8.91 -3.85
C ALA A 44 -3.42 9.65 -5.13
N GLU A 45 -4.55 9.32 -5.76
CA GLU A 45 -5.03 10.00 -6.97
C GLU A 45 -5.61 11.39 -6.67
N GLY A 46 -5.86 11.72 -5.40
CA GLY A 46 -6.33 13.04 -4.96
C GLY A 46 -7.63 13.47 -5.62
N ASN A 47 -7.70 14.74 -6.03
CA ASN A 47 -8.85 15.33 -6.73
C ASN A 47 -8.63 15.37 -8.25
N GLU A 48 -9.48 16.08 -8.99
CA GLU A 48 -9.43 16.18 -10.46
C GLU A 48 -8.12 16.71 -11.03
N LYS A 49 -7.31 17.42 -10.24
CA LYS A 49 -5.97 17.90 -10.63
C LYS A 49 -4.85 16.89 -10.32
N GLY A 50 -5.18 15.83 -9.59
CA GLY A 50 -4.25 14.73 -9.29
C GLY A 50 -4.04 13.78 -10.47
N LEU A 51 -3.04 12.92 -10.33
CA LEU A 51 -2.68 11.93 -11.35
C LEU A 51 -3.73 10.81 -11.43
N ILE A 52 -3.91 10.28 -12.64
CA ILE A 52 -4.67 9.05 -12.88
C ILE A 52 -3.70 7.88 -12.81
N LEU A 53 -3.86 7.01 -11.82
CA LEU A 53 -2.96 5.88 -11.55
C LEU A 53 -3.69 4.53 -11.59
N SER A 54 -4.93 4.47 -11.12
CA SER A 54 -5.71 3.23 -10.97
C SER A 54 -7.21 3.50 -10.96
N PHE A 55 -7.83 3.68 -9.78
CA PHE A 55 -9.27 3.66 -9.57
C PHE A 55 -10.03 4.65 -10.46
N ARG A 56 -9.53 5.89 -10.60
CA ARG A 56 -10.15 6.90 -11.46
C ARG A 56 -10.16 6.49 -12.93
N GLY A 57 -9.10 5.82 -13.38
CA GLY A 57 -8.97 5.33 -14.75
C GLY A 57 -9.82 4.08 -15.01
N VAL A 58 -10.12 3.30 -13.97
CA VAL A 58 -11.02 2.13 -14.07
C VAL A 58 -12.48 2.57 -14.04
N ASP A 59 -12.92 3.19 -12.94
CA ASP A 59 -14.25 3.81 -12.83
C ASP A 59 -14.31 4.78 -11.64
N ASN A 60 -14.23 6.08 -11.92
CA ASN A 60 -14.25 7.12 -10.90
C ASN A 60 -15.53 7.14 -10.03
N SER A 61 -16.67 6.75 -10.59
CA SER A 61 -17.98 6.85 -9.91
C SER A 61 -18.25 5.72 -8.93
N ILE A 62 -17.61 4.56 -9.14
CA ILE A 62 -17.69 3.41 -8.25
C ILE A 62 -16.74 3.57 -7.06
N TYR A 63 -15.51 4.05 -7.31
CA TYR A 63 -14.46 4.08 -6.29
C TYR A 63 -14.42 5.38 -5.46
N TYR A 64 -14.96 6.49 -5.97
CA TYR A 64 -14.97 7.77 -5.25
C TYR A 64 -16.38 8.27 -4.97
N MET A 65 -16.55 8.87 -3.80
CA MET A 65 -17.78 9.59 -3.47
C MET A 65 -17.80 10.93 -4.22
N LEU A 66 -18.71 11.05 -5.19
CA LEU A 66 -18.85 12.24 -6.03
C LEU A 66 -20.16 12.97 -5.72
N ALA A 67 -20.15 14.29 -5.86
CA ALA A 67 -21.39 15.06 -5.84
C ALA A 67 -22.29 14.68 -7.03
N PRO A 68 -23.62 14.83 -6.91
CA PRO A 68 -24.55 14.61 -8.02
C PRO A 68 -24.17 15.48 -9.22
N LYS A 69 -24.29 14.91 -10.43
CA LYS A 69 -24.16 15.68 -11.66
C LYS A 69 -25.41 16.56 -11.80
N VAL A 70 -25.22 17.87 -11.83
CA VAL A 70 -26.26 18.85 -12.19
C VAL A 70 -26.43 18.84 -13.71
#